data_AF-A0A645IVQ6-F1
#
_entry.id   AF-A0A645IVQ6-F1
#
_cell.length_a   1.000
_cell.length_b   1.000
_cell.length_c   1.000
_cell.angle_alpha   90.00
_cell.angle_beta   90.00
_cell.angle_gamma   90.00
#
_symmetry.space_group_name_H-M   'P 1'
#
loop_
_entity.id
_entity.type
_entity.pdbx_description
1 polymer ?
#
loop_
_entity_poly.entity_id
_entity_poly.type
_entity_poly.pdbx_seq_one_letter_code
_entity_poly.pdbx_strand_id
1 'polypeptide(L)'
;MQEEAAHADALIRRVLFLEGTPNMNRDDIETGEDVLSCLKADLKLEYHVREKLAQGVKLCEEKGDYVSRDMLRQQMSDTEEDHTYWLEKQIRLIELIGLQNYIQSQM
;
A
#
# COMPACT_ATOMS: atom_id res chain seq x y z
N MET A 1 1.05 9.85 2.44
CA MET A 1 0.95 9.82 3.92
C MET A 1 -0.48 9.93 4.44
N GLN A 2 -1.33 10.80 3.88
CA GLN A 2 -2.73 10.92 4.33
C GLN A 2 -3.59 9.70 3.98
N GLU A 3 -3.31 9.03 2.85
CA GLU A 3 -4.06 7.89 2.36
C GLU A 3 -3.91 6.64 3.22
N GLU A 4 -2.67 6.20 3.48
CA GLU A 4 -2.40 5.07 4.38
C GLU A 4 -2.98 5.25 5.79
N ALA A 5 -2.98 6.49 6.31
CA ALA A 5 -3.62 6.80 7.58
C ALA A 5 -5.15 6.64 7.52
N ALA A 6 -5.78 7.00 6.39
CA ALA A 6 -7.21 6.80 6.17
C ALA A 6 -7.56 5.32 5.97
N HIS A 7 -6.71 4.55 5.27
CA HIS A 7 -6.86 3.10 5.15
C HIS A 7 -6.79 2.41 6.51
N ALA A 8 -5.81 2.77 7.34
CA ALA A 8 -5.69 2.27 8.72
C ALA A 8 -6.91 2.66 9.58
N ASP A 9 -7.39 3.90 9.50
CA ASP A 9 -8.60 4.35 10.24
C ASP A 9 -9.84 3.54 9.83
N ALA A 10 -10.03 3.28 8.54
CA ALA A 10 -11.14 2.46 8.05
C ALA A 10 -11.08 1.03 8.62
N LEU A 11 -9.89 0.40 8.63
CA LEU A 11 -9.70 -0.94 9.21
C LEU A 11 -9.97 -0.95 10.71
N ILE A 12 -9.43 0.00 11.46
CA ILE A 12 -9.62 0.11 12.91
C ILE A 12 -11.11 0.24 13.24
N ARG A 13 -11.82 1.15 12.56
CA ARG A 13 -13.26 1.34 12.75
C ARG A 13 -14.05 0.09 12.40
N ARG A 14 -13.68 -0.62 11.33
CA ARG A 14 -14.36 -1.86 10.93
C ARG A 14 -14.17 -2.96 11.97
N VAL A 15 -12.97 -3.13 12.50
CA VAL A 15 -12.69 -4.10 13.58
C VAL A 15 -13.50 -3.77 14.84
N LEU A 16 -13.52 -2.50 15.26
CA LEU A 16 -14.31 -2.07 16.42
C LEU A 16 -15.82 -2.26 16.19
N PHE A 17 -16.33 -1.99 15.00
CA PHE A 17 -17.73 -2.23 14.63
C PHE A 17 -18.11 -3.71 14.72
N LEU A 18 -17.17 -4.61 14.40
CA LEU A 18 -17.32 -6.06 14.55
C LEU A 18 -17.00 -6.56 15.96
N GLU A 19 -16.96 -5.65 16.95
CA GLU A 19 -16.69 -5.93 18.37
C GLU A 19 -15.31 -6.56 18.65
N GLY A 20 -14.36 -6.41 17.72
CA GLY A 20 -12.98 -6.84 17.88
C GLY A 20 -12.09 -5.78 18.55
N THR A 21 -10.89 -6.19 18.98
CA THR A 21 -9.84 -5.30 19.48
C THR A 21 -8.76 -5.11 18.40
N PRO A 22 -8.58 -3.91 17.84
CA PRO A 22 -7.54 -3.63 16.86
C PRO A 22 -6.13 -3.88 17.43
N ASN A 23 -5.28 -4.53 16.65
CA ASN A 23 -3.85 -4.62 16.95
C ASN A 23 -3.17 -3.35 16.42
N MET A 24 -2.59 -2.56 17.33
CA MET A 24 -1.93 -1.28 17.01
C MET A 24 -0.41 -1.40 16.84
N ASN A 25 0.14 -2.61 16.88
CA ASN A 25 1.55 -2.84 16.58
C ASN A 25 1.79 -2.64 15.08
N ARG A 26 2.89 -1.95 14.74
CA ARG A 26 3.34 -1.82 13.35
C ARG A 26 4.31 -2.94 13.00
N ASP A 27 4.30 -3.33 11.74
CA ASP A 27 5.36 -4.16 11.18
C ASP A 27 6.67 -3.38 11.05
N ASP A 28 7.78 -4.10 10.93
CA ASP A 28 9.08 -3.52 10.65
C ASP A 28 9.08 -2.87 9.26
N ILE A 29 9.77 -1.74 9.12
CA ILE A 29 9.89 -0.98 7.87
C ILE A 29 11.29 -1.15 7.29
N GLU A 30 11.36 -1.33 5.97
CA GLU A 30 12.62 -1.30 5.22
C GLU A 30 12.81 0.12 4.67
N THR A 31 13.94 0.76 4.99
CA THR A 31 14.25 2.11 4.52
C THR A 31 15.46 2.10 3.59
N GLY A 32 15.37 2.82 2.47
CA GLY A 32 16.50 3.02 1.57
C GLY A 32 17.50 4.07 2.07
N GLU A 33 18.71 4.02 1.53
CA GLU A 33 19.79 4.99 1.80
C GLU A 33 19.95 6.03 0.68
N ASP A 34 19.29 5.81 -0.45
CA ASP A 34 19.28 6.68 -1.62
C ASP A 34 17.88 6.68 -2.28
N VAL A 35 17.65 7.60 -3.22
CA VAL A 35 16.33 7.78 -3.85
C VAL A 35 15.83 6.50 -4.52
N LEU A 36 16.70 5.75 -5.22
CA LEU A 36 16.30 4.53 -5.91
C LEU A 36 16.01 3.40 -4.92
N SER A 37 16.82 3.26 -3.86
CA SER A 37 16.56 2.25 -2.83
C SER A 37 15.29 2.55 -2.02
N CYS A 38 14.96 3.83 -1.75
CA CYS A 38 13.68 4.20 -1.14
C CYS A 38 12.49 3.81 -2.03
N LEU A 39 12.50 4.20 -3.32
CA LEU A 39 11.42 3.86 -4.26
C LEU A 39 11.21 2.34 -4.38
N LYS A 40 12.30 1.56 -4.36
CA LYS A 40 12.22 0.10 -4.41
C LYS A 40 11.70 -0.52 -3.11
N ALA A 41 12.08 0.03 -1.96
CA ALA A 41 11.57 -0.39 -0.66
C ALA A 41 10.06 -0.15 -0.58
N ASP A 42 9.60 1.02 -1.01
CA ASP A 42 8.18 1.35 -1.08
C ASP A 42 7.44 0.41 -2.04
N LEU A 43 7.97 0.17 -3.26
CA LEU A 43 7.31 -0.72 -4.23
C LEU A 43 7.20 -2.15 -3.70
N LYS A 44 8.20 -2.63 -2.98
CA LYS A 44 8.17 -3.94 -2.32
C LYS A 44 7.09 -4.00 -1.24
N LEU A 45 6.92 -2.92 -0.46
CA LEU A 45 5.85 -2.81 0.52
C LEU A 45 4.48 -2.84 -0.17
N GLU A 46 4.28 -2.08 -1.24
CA GLU A 46 2.99 -2.05 -1.96
C GLU A 46 2.61 -3.43 -2.53
N TYR A 47 3.56 -4.19 -3.08
CA TYR A 47 3.30 -5.56 -3.51
C TYR A 47 2.93 -6.48 -2.34
N HIS A 48 3.53 -6.30 -1.16
CA HIS A 48 3.18 -7.05 0.04
C HIS A 48 1.76 -6.72 0.50
N VAL A 49 1.41 -5.42 0.55
CA VAL A 49 0.08 -4.93 0.92
C VAL A 49 -0.97 -5.50 -0.04
N ARG A 50 -0.74 -5.43 -1.35
CA ARG A 50 -1.63 -6.00 -2.38
C ARG A 50 -1.91 -7.48 -2.14
N GLU A 51 -0.87 -8.27 -1.85
CA GLU A 51 -1.04 -9.71 -1.57
C GLU A 51 -1.91 -9.94 -0.33
N LYS A 52 -1.67 -9.18 0.75
CA LYS A 52 -2.45 -9.27 2.00
C LYS A 52 -3.90 -8.86 1.80
N LEU A 53 -4.15 -7.79 1.04
CA LEU A 53 -5.50 -7.34 0.71
C LEU A 53 -6.25 -8.40 -0.11
N ALA A 54 -5.61 -8.99 -1.13
CA ALA A 54 -6.22 -10.05 -1.92
C ALA A 54 -6.59 -11.29 -1.06
N GLN A 55 -5.71 -11.68 -0.12
CA GLN A 55 -6.00 -12.74 0.85
C GLN A 55 -7.19 -12.37 1.76
N GLY A 56 -7.24 -11.13 2.25
CA GLY A 56 -8.33 -10.61 3.07
C GLY A 56 -9.67 -10.58 2.34
N VAL A 57 -9.70 -10.09 1.09
CA VAL A 57 -10.87 -10.07 0.21
C VAL A 57 -11.43 -11.47 0.03
N LYS A 58 -10.57 -12.45 -0.28
CA LYS A 58 -10.95 -13.86 -0.41
C LYS A 58 -11.58 -14.40 0.88
N LEU A 59 -10.94 -14.13 2.03
CA LEU A 59 -11.46 -14.58 3.32
C LEU A 59 -12.82 -13.96 3.64
N CYS A 60 -13.00 -12.66 3.41
CA CYS A 60 -14.28 -11.99 3.63
C CYS A 60 -15.39 -12.59 2.75
N GLU A 61 -15.10 -12.91 1.49
CA GLU A 61 -16.03 -13.61 0.59
C GLU A 61 -16.42 -14.98 1.15
N GLU A 62 -15.44 -15.79 1.56
CA GLU A 62 -15.67 -17.13 2.12
C GLU A 62 -16.51 -17.11 3.41
N LYS A 63 -16.48 -15.99 4.15
CA LYS A 63 -17.25 -15.80 5.39
C LYS A 63 -18.54 -15.03 5.20
N GLY A 64 -18.85 -14.58 3.98
CA GLY A 64 -20.03 -13.78 3.67
C GLY A 64 -20.00 -12.35 4.24
N ASP A 65 -18.82 -11.82 4.57
CA ASP A 65 -18.65 -10.44 5.03
C ASP A 65 -18.38 -9.51 3.83
N TYR A 66 -19.43 -9.23 3.08
CA TYR A 66 -19.33 -8.45 1.84
C TYR A 66 -18.96 -6.98 2.08
N VAL A 67 -19.30 -6.41 3.24
CA VAL A 67 -18.95 -5.01 3.56
C VAL A 67 -17.46 -4.86 3.86
N SER A 68 -16.88 -5.78 4.65
CA SER A 68 -15.42 -5.79 4.84
C SER A 68 -14.70 -6.10 3.52
N ARG A 69 -15.23 -7.04 2.72
CA ARG A 69 -14.67 -7.36 1.41
C ARG A 69 -14.59 -6.12 0.52
N ASP A 70 -15.67 -5.37 0.39
CA ASP A 70 -15.72 -4.21 -0.50
C ASP A 70 -14.81 -3.07 -0.01
N MET A 71 -14.69 -2.88 1.31
CA MET A 71 -13.70 -1.98 1.90
C MET A 71 -12.26 -2.39 1.55
N LEU A 72 -11.91 -3.67 1.72
CA LEU A 72 -10.57 -4.17 1.37
C LEU A 72 -10.30 -4.08 -0.13
N ARG A 73 -11.31 -4.30 -0.98
CA ARG A 73 -11.19 -4.13 -2.43
C ARG A 73 -10.92 -2.68 -2.83
N GLN A 74 -11.52 -1.71 -2.15
CA GLN A 74 -11.23 -0.30 -2.43
C GLN A 74 -9.76 0.02 -2.12
N GLN A 75 -9.27 -0.38 -0.94
CA GLN A 75 -7.85 -0.17 -0.58
C GLN A 75 -6.92 -0.87 -1.57
N MET A 76 -7.27 -2.08 -2.04
CA MET A 76 -6.49 -2.80 -3.03
C MET A 76 -6.42 -2.07 -4.38
N SER A 77 -7.51 -1.42 -4.78
CA SER A 77 -7.55 -0.56 -5.98
C SER A 77 -6.59 0.61 -5.84
N ASP A 78 -6.61 1.29 -4.69
CA ASP A 78 -5.75 2.42 -4.40
C ASP A 78 -4.26 1.99 -4.42
N THR A 79 -3.93 0.86 -3.77
CA THR A 79 -2.58 0.24 -3.79
C THR A 79 -2.09 -0.09 -5.20
N GLU A 80 -2.94 -0.68 -6.05
CA GLU A 80 -2.55 -1.13 -7.39
C GLU A 80 -2.49 0.01 -8.41
N GLU A 81 -3.54 0.83 -8.47
CA GLU A 81 -3.75 1.78 -9.57
C GLU A 81 -3.10 3.15 -9.31
N ASP A 82 -2.82 3.49 -8.05
CA ASP A 82 -2.09 4.71 -7.68
C ASP A 82 -0.66 4.37 -7.23
N HIS A 83 -0.49 3.79 -6.04
CA HIS A 83 0.83 3.70 -5.40
C HIS A 83 1.82 2.85 -6.20
N THR A 84 1.45 1.59 -6.47
CA THR A 84 2.28 0.64 -7.23
C THR A 84 2.58 1.21 -8.62
N TYR A 85 1.55 1.69 -9.32
CA TYR A 85 1.69 2.26 -10.65
C TYR A 85 2.62 3.47 -10.68
N TRP A 86 2.47 4.40 -9.73
CA TRP A 86 3.32 5.58 -9.64
C TRP A 86 4.78 5.21 -9.41
N LEU A 87 5.05 4.29 -8.48
CA LEU A 87 6.40 3.82 -8.16
C LEU A 87 7.07 3.12 -9.35
N GLU A 88 6.34 2.24 -10.05
CA GLU A 88 6.84 1.60 -11.27
C GLU A 88 7.20 2.63 -12.34
N LYS A 89 6.38 3.67 -12.52
CA LYS A 89 6.69 4.77 -13.44
C LYS A 89 7.94 5.54 -13.05
N GLN A 90 8.13 5.84 -11.77
CA GLN A 90 9.31 6.57 -11.30
C GLN A 90 10.58 5.76 -11.51
N ILE A 91 10.57 4.47 -11.13
CA ILE A 91 11.70 3.57 -11.33
C ILE A 91 12.02 3.44 -12.83
N ARG A 92 10.99 3.27 -13.67
CA ARG A 92 11.17 3.24 -15.12
C ARG A 92 11.72 4.56 -15.69
N LEU A 93 11.29 5.70 -15.16
CA LEU A 93 11.80 6.99 -15.58
C LEU A 93 13.30 7.11 -15.27
N ILE A 94 13.72 6.67 -14.07
CA ILE A 94 15.14 6.60 -13.68
C ILE A 94 15.94 5.74 -14.66
N GLU A 95 15.42 4.59 -15.10
CA GLU A 95 16.08 3.75 -16.12
C GLU A 95 16.25 4.46 -17.46
N LEU A 96 15.30 5.32 -17.84
CA LEU A 96 15.29 6.00 -19.14
C LEU A 96 16.19 7.24 -19.16
N ILE A 97 16.22 8.02 -18.09
CA ILE A 97 16.91 9.33 -18.08
C ILE A 97 18.11 9.38 -17.15
N GLY A 98 18.35 8.34 -16.35
CA GLY A 98 19.39 8.30 -15.33
C GLY A 98 18.99 9.00 -14.03
N LEU A 99 19.59 8.56 -12.91
CA LEU A 99 19.23 9.02 -11.57
C LEU A 99 19.43 10.53 -11.37
N GLN A 100 20.50 11.10 -11.92
CA GLN A 100 20.79 12.54 -11.76
C GLN A 100 19.72 13.42 -12.42
N ASN A 101 19.30 13.08 -13.64
CA ASN A 101 18.25 13.83 -14.35
C ASN A 101 16.88 13.64 -13.70
N TYR A 102 16.60 12.43 -13.20
CA TYR A 102 15.39 12.19 -12.42
C TYR A 102 15.36 13.09 -11.18
N ILE A 103 16.42 13.10 -10.36
CA ILE A 103 16.48 13.93 -9.15
C ILE A 103 16.34 15.42 -9.50
N GLN A 104 16.98 15.89 -10.58
CA GLN A 104 16.82 17.27 -11.05
C GLN A 104 15.37 17.62 -11.40
N SER A 105 14.60 16.67 -11.94
CA SER A 105 13.18 16.88 -12.30
C SER A 105 12.23 16.95 -11.10
N GLN A 106 12.69 16.57 -9.89
CA GLN A 106 11.89 16.58 -8.65
C GLN A 106 12.17 17.83 -7.78
N MET A 107 12.95 18.79 -8.27
CA MET A 107 13.30 20.03 -7.57
C MET A 107 12.19 21.07 -7.55
#